data_AF-A0A2M7GC38-F1
#
_entry.id   AF-A0A2M7GC38-F1
#
_cell.length_a   1.000
_cell.length_b   1.000
_cell.length_c   1.000
_cell.angle_alpha   90.00
_cell.angle_beta   90.00
_cell.angle_gamma   90.00
#
_symmetry.space_group_name_H-M   'P 1'
#
loop_
_entity.id
_entity.type
_entity.pdbx_description
1 polymer ?
#
loop_
_entity_poly.entity_id
_entity_poly.type
_entity_poly.pdbx_seq_one_letter_code
_entity_poly.pdbx_strand_id
1 'polypeptide(L)'
;MPETSQAPAASASRRRHEESLELYARGMECLLQAEEEGFKNKRLMQEAADCLIDSIRKNRRFVEPHIAMGYLLWLYNDPAYAMQYLEEALRLEPTHEDIHVMIAKIKGRPLKTEELELIAFADAPEPATVAENIEEALGELAEEKTSAIVPSINPHLVARLEEKQVYWFHRFEELQVQANRSRDLATKNHLREQIQPLRERTQQYRDALRVSQEMIALSDQILENDKTVQTYLEVSSKPMSSAQWQEMQGYIDILLDNCDQFADTLDEMDGRGIPLRALSTQYEQLSERIEDLQSQLARQTG
;
A
#
# COMPACT_ATOMS: atom_id res chain seq x y z
N MET A 1 -1.33 -57.97 -17.48
CA MET A 1 -0.88 -56.59 -17.73
C MET A 1 -1.96 -55.64 -17.27
N PRO A 2 -1.70 -54.83 -16.23
CA PRO A 2 -2.49 -53.63 -15.97
C PRO A 2 -1.57 -52.41 -16.03
N GLU A 3 -1.72 -51.59 -17.07
CA GLU A 3 -1.24 -50.21 -17.10
C GLU A 3 -2.19 -49.36 -16.25
N THR A 4 -1.79 -49.07 -15.01
CA THR A 4 -2.52 -48.16 -14.14
C THR A 4 -2.02 -46.73 -14.30
N SER A 5 -2.83 -45.95 -15.01
CA SER A 5 -3.06 -44.51 -14.87
C SER A 5 -2.57 -43.87 -13.55
N GLN A 6 -1.42 -43.18 -13.57
CA GLN A 6 -0.91 -42.29 -12.50
C GLN A 6 -0.47 -40.90 -13.01
N ALA A 7 -0.82 -40.51 -14.24
CA ALA A 7 -0.21 -39.37 -14.92
C ALA A 7 -0.67 -37.92 -14.53
N PRO A 8 -1.89 -37.62 -14.03
CA PRO A 8 -2.35 -36.22 -13.96
C PRO A 8 -1.90 -35.43 -12.72
N ALA A 9 -1.63 -36.07 -11.58
CA ALA A 9 -1.22 -35.36 -10.36
C ALA A 9 0.26 -34.95 -10.36
N ALA A 10 1.12 -35.77 -10.97
CA ALA A 10 2.55 -35.49 -11.09
C ALA A 10 2.83 -34.33 -12.06
N SER A 11 2.04 -34.20 -13.13
CA SER A 11 2.15 -33.07 -14.08
C SER A 11 1.70 -31.74 -13.47
N ALA A 12 0.62 -31.73 -12.68
CA ALA A 12 0.16 -30.53 -11.98
C ALA A 12 1.13 -30.06 -10.89
N SER A 13 1.79 -30.99 -10.19
CA SER A 13 2.82 -30.64 -9.21
C SER A 13 4.09 -30.08 -9.85
N ARG A 14 4.52 -30.65 -10.98
CA ARG A 14 5.67 -30.14 -11.75
C ARG A 14 5.38 -28.75 -12.31
N ARG A 15 4.21 -28.55 -12.89
CA ARG A 15 3.79 -27.24 -13.42
C ARG A 15 3.77 -26.15 -12.34
N ARG A 16 3.24 -26.45 -11.14
CA ARG A 16 3.27 -25.49 -10.02
C ARG A 16 4.68 -25.16 -9.54
N HIS A 17 5.59 -26.13 -9.61
CA HIS A 17 7.00 -25.91 -9.28
C HIS A 17 7.70 -25.04 -10.33
N GLU A 18 7.45 -25.29 -11.62
CA GLU A 18 7.94 -24.46 -12.74
C GLU A 18 7.41 -23.02 -12.64
N GLU A 19 6.10 -22.83 -12.42
CA GLU A 19 5.49 -21.50 -12.22
C GLU A 19 6.11 -20.78 -11.00
N SER A 20 6.40 -21.52 -9.93
CA SER A 20 7.05 -20.96 -8.73
C SER A 20 8.49 -20.52 -9.02
N LEU A 21 9.24 -21.26 -9.84
CA LEU A 21 10.60 -20.89 -10.26
C LEU A 21 10.61 -19.63 -11.12
N GLU A 22 9.68 -19.51 -12.06
CA GLU A 22 9.54 -18.32 -12.91
C GLU A 22 9.24 -17.06 -12.07
N LEU A 23 8.30 -17.17 -11.13
CA LEU A 23 7.96 -16.08 -10.22
C LEU A 23 9.13 -15.70 -9.31
N TYR A 24 9.89 -16.68 -8.81
CA TYR A 24 11.09 -16.43 -8.03
C TYR A 24 12.16 -15.69 -8.86
N ALA A 25 12.42 -16.15 -10.09
CA ALA A 25 13.39 -15.52 -10.98
C ALA A 25 13.04 -14.06 -11.27
N ARG A 26 11.76 -13.77 -11.55
CA ARG A 26 11.28 -12.39 -11.72
C ARG A 26 11.44 -11.56 -10.46
N GLY A 27 11.11 -12.12 -9.29
CA GLY A 27 11.28 -11.44 -8.01
C GLY A 27 12.75 -11.07 -7.74
N MET A 28 13.69 -11.96 -8.08
CA MET A 28 15.12 -11.73 -7.95
C MET A 28 15.65 -10.70 -8.95
N GLU A 29 15.12 -10.67 -10.17
CA GLU A 29 15.46 -9.64 -11.17
C GLU A 29 15.05 -8.24 -10.70
N CYS A 30 13.83 -8.10 -10.16
CA CYS A 30 13.37 -6.85 -9.57
C CYS A 30 14.21 -6.41 -8.37
N LEU A 31 14.62 -7.36 -7.50
CA LEU A 31 15.52 -7.09 -6.37
C LEU A 31 16.89 -6.58 -6.83
N LEU A 32 17.48 -7.19 -7.86
CA LEU A 32 18.77 -6.80 -8.40
C LEU A 32 18.71 -5.39 -9.01
N GLN A 33 17.68 -5.09 -9.80
CA GLN A 33 17.47 -3.75 -10.36
C GLN A 33 17.25 -2.71 -9.25
N ALA A 34 16.50 -3.07 -8.20
CA ALA A 34 16.33 -2.19 -7.06
C ALA A 34 17.66 -1.92 -6.33
N GLU A 35 18.53 -2.93 -6.20
CA GLU A 35 19.86 -2.77 -5.60
C GLU A 35 20.76 -1.82 -6.41
N GLU A 36 20.76 -1.93 -7.75
CA GLU A 36 21.50 -1.03 -8.65
C GLU A 36 21.07 0.44 -8.46
N GLU A 37 19.79 0.66 -8.16
CA GLU A 37 19.22 1.98 -7.87
C GLU A 37 19.33 2.38 -6.38
N GLY A 38 20.02 1.59 -5.56
CA GLY A 38 20.21 1.83 -4.13
C GLY A 38 18.91 1.73 -3.33
N PHE A 39 18.00 0.85 -3.74
CA PHE A 39 16.69 0.57 -3.15
C PHE A 39 15.74 1.77 -3.07
N LYS A 40 15.95 2.80 -3.90
CA LYS A 40 15.10 4.00 -3.93
C LYS A 40 13.76 3.78 -4.62
N ASN A 41 13.71 2.80 -5.53
CA ASN A 41 12.56 2.51 -6.36
C ASN A 41 11.60 1.55 -5.66
N LYS A 42 10.64 2.13 -4.93
CA LYS A 42 9.64 1.39 -4.16
C LYS A 42 8.78 0.46 -5.04
N ARG A 43 8.60 0.80 -6.32
CA ARG A 43 7.82 -0.03 -7.27
C ARG A 43 8.51 -1.35 -7.55
N LEU A 44 9.82 -1.33 -7.83
CA LEU A 44 10.61 -2.55 -8.07
C LEU A 44 10.66 -3.44 -6.84
N MET A 45 10.79 -2.84 -5.65
CA MET A 45 10.78 -3.59 -4.39
C MET A 45 9.42 -4.23 -4.08
N GLN A 46 8.33 -3.54 -4.40
CA GLN A 46 6.98 -4.08 -4.26
C GLN A 46 6.72 -5.21 -5.26
N GLU A 47 7.14 -5.03 -6.52
CA GLU A 47 7.03 -6.06 -7.56
C GLU A 47 7.84 -7.31 -7.20
N ALA A 48 9.03 -7.14 -6.60
CA ALA A 48 9.79 -8.24 -6.04
C ALA A 48 9.04 -8.98 -4.93
N ALA A 49 8.46 -8.25 -3.98
CA ALA A 49 7.69 -8.82 -2.88
C ALA A 49 6.50 -9.65 -3.40
N ASP A 50 5.74 -9.11 -4.34
CA ASP A 50 4.57 -9.77 -4.92
C ASP A 50 4.95 -11.05 -5.66
N CYS A 51 6.01 -11.01 -6.47
CA CYS A 51 6.54 -12.17 -7.17
C CYS A 51 7.02 -13.27 -6.21
N LEU A 52 7.71 -12.90 -5.13
CA LEU A 52 8.17 -13.84 -4.11
C LEU A 52 7.01 -14.46 -3.34
N ILE A 53 5.99 -13.69 -2.96
CA ILE A 53 4.77 -14.19 -2.32
C ILE A 53 4.04 -15.17 -3.23
N ASP A 54 3.88 -14.83 -4.51
CA ASP A 54 3.21 -15.71 -5.46
C ASP A 54 4.01 -16.99 -5.72
N SER A 55 5.35 -16.91 -5.71
CA SER A 55 6.20 -18.10 -5.76
C SER A 55 5.94 -19.03 -4.56
N ILE A 56 5.88 -18.50 -3.34
CA ILE A 56 5.56 -19.26 -2.11
C ILE A 56 4.17 -19.89 -2.21
N ARG A 57 3.18 -19.15 -2.74
CA ARG A 57 1.80 -19.66 -2.91
C ARG A 57 1.75 -20.84 -3.87
N LYS A 58 2.51 -20.79 -4.95
CA LYS A 58 2.58 -21.84 -5.97
C LYS A 58 3.31 -23.09 -5.45
N ASN A 59 4.38 -22.90 -4.68
CA ASN A 59 5.10 -23.99 -4.04
C ASN A 59 5.61 -23.63 -2.64
N ARG A 60 4.83 -23.98 -1.61
CA ARG A 60 5.17 -23.69 -0.20
C ARG A 60 6.41 -24.41 0.31
N ARG A 61 6.91 -25.43 -0.40
CA ARG A 61 8.13 -26.17 -0.03
C ARG A 61 9.37 -25.61 -0.71
N PHE A 62 9.23 -24.57 -1.54
CA PHE A 62 10.36 -23.89 -2.16
C PHE A 62 10.99 -22.95 -1.15
N VAL A 63 12.26 -23.16 -0.83
CA VAL A 63 12.92 -22.54 0.32
C VAL A 63 13.40 -21.14 -0.03
N GLU A 64 13.91 -20.98 -1.25
CA GLU A 64 14.59 -19.80 -1.78
C GLU A 64 13.73 -18.54 -1.74
N PRO A 65 12.42 -18.56 -2.08
CA PRO A 65 11.56 -17.39 -1.93
C PRO A 65 11.36 -16.94 -0.48
N HIS A 66 11.39 -17.86 0.48
CA HIS A 66 11.31 -17.52 1.90
C HIS A 66 12.58 -16.81 2.36
N ILE A 67 13.75 -17.25 1.88
CA ILE A 67 15.04 -16.59 2.13
C ILE A 67 15.05 -15.18 1.54
N ALA A 68 14.66 -15.05 0.26
CA ALA A 68 14.61 -13.78 -0.45
C ALA A 68 13.62 -12.79 0.20
N MET A 69 12.47 -13.28 0.68
CA MET A 69 11.53 -12.45 1.45
C MET A 69 12.12 -12.01 2.79
N GLY A 70 12.83 -12.90 3.48
CA GLY A 70 13.58 -12.55 4.69
C GLY A 70 14.61 -11.44 4.45
N TYR A 71 15.34 -11.52 3.34
CA TYR A 71 16.29 -10.47 2.93
C TYR A 71 15.60 -9.14 2.61
N LEU A 72 14.53 -9.17 1.81
CA LEU A 72 13.76 -7.98 1.45
C LEU A 72 13.22 -7.26 2.71
N LEU A 73 12.61 -7.99 3.63
CA LEU A 73 12.04 -7.43 4.86
C LEU A 73 13.11 -6.86 5.79
N TRP A 74 14.28 -7.51 5.84
CA TRP A 74 15.43 -6.98 6.56
C TRP A 74 15.92 -5.64 5.97
N LEU A 75 15.95 -5.50 4.64
CA LEU A 75 16.27 -4.22 3.98
C LEU A 75 15.27 -3.11 4.31
N TYR A 76 13.99 -3.46 4.50
CA TYR A 76 12.94 -2.53 4.95
C TYR A 76 12.96 -2.25 6.46
N ASN A 77 14.01 -2.68 7.16
CA ASN A 77 14.16 -2.53 8.61
C ASN A 77 13.01 -3.20 9.40
N ASP A 78 12.49 -4.30 8.87
CA ASP A 78 11.51 -5.17 9.51
C ASP A 78 12.12 -6.55 9.82
N PRO A 79 13.03 -6.64 10.81
CA PRO A 79 13.71 -7.88 11.16
C PRO A 79 12.76 -8.93 11.77
N ALA A 80 11.59 -8.51 12.27
CA ALA A 80 10.63 -9.39 12.92
C ALA A 80 9.88 -10.23 11.88
N TYR A 81 9.36 -9.60 10.83
CA TYR A 81 8.74 -10.35 9.73
C TYR A 81 9.79 -11.10 8.91
N ALA A 82 11.01 -10.53 8.74
CA ALA A 82 12.11 -11.25 8.11
C ALA A 82 12.41 -12.59 8.81
N MET A 83 12.44 -12.61 10.14
CA MET A 83 12.68 -13.82 10.92
C MET A 83 11.57 -14.86 10.75
N GLN A 84 10.31 -14.45 10.60
CA GLN A 84 9.20 -15.40 10.38
C GLN A 84 9.36 -16.20 9.09
N TYR A 85 9.76 -15.53 7.99
CA TYR A 85 10.02 -16.21 6.72
C TYR A 85 11.25 -17.10 6.80
N LEU A 86 12.32 -16.67 7.49
CA LEU A 86 13.52 -17.48 7.67
C LEU A 86 13.32 -18.68 8.62
N GLU A 87 12.46 -18.57 9.62
CA GLU A 87 12.06 -19.70 10.47
C GLU A 87 11.27 -20.74 9.67
N GLU A 88 10.38 -20.31 8.78
CA GLU A 88 9.67 -21.24 7.90
C GLU A 88 10.62 -21.90 6.89
N ALA A 89 11.54 -21.14 6.30
CA ALA A 89 12.61 -21.66 5.47
C ALA A 89 13.45 -22.71 6.23
N LEU A 90 13.79 -22.43 7.49
CA LEU A 90 14.56 -23.33 8.35
C LEU A 90 13.80 -24.61 8.72
N ARG A 91 12.47 -24.54 8.86
CA ARG A 91 11.63 -25.74 9.05
C ARG A 91 11.61 -26.63 7.81
N LEU A 92 11.63 -26.03 6.62
CA LEU A 92 11.65 -26.75 5.35
C LEU A 92 13.02 -27.38 5.09
N GLU A 93 14.09 -26.63 5.34
CA GLU A 93 15.47 -27.08 5.14
C GLU A 93 16.42 -26.60 6.26
N PRO A 94 16.55 -27.39 7.35
CA PRO A 94 17.32 -26.99 8.53
C PRO A 94 18.82 -26.78 8.29
N THR A 95 19.37 -27.37 7.23
CA THR A 95 20.80 -27.37 6.91
C THR A 95 21.19 -26.33 5.85
N HIS A 96 20.24 -25.52 5.37
CA HIS A 96 20.51 -24.57 4.29
C HIS A 96 21.39 -23.41 4.78
N GLU A 97 22.59 -23.29 4.21
CA GLU A 97 23.63 -22.36 4.67
C GLU A 97 23.19 -20.89 4.62
N ASP A 98 22.55 -20.46 3.52
CA ASP A 98 22.10 -19.07 3.37
C ASP A 98 21.07 -18.64 4.41
N ILE A 99 20.24 -19.56 4.91
CA ILE A 99 19.29 -19.26 6.00
C ILE A 99 20.06 -18.88 7.25
N HIS A 100 21.07 -19.68 7.61
CA HIS A 100 21.91 -19.42 8.78
C HIS A 100 22.68 -18.12 8.64
N VAL A 101 23.24 -17.84 7.45
CA VAL A 101 23.92 -16.57 7.15
C VAL A 101 22.95 -15.39 7.27
N MET A 102 21.74 -15.49 6.74
CA MET A 102 20.73 -14.43 6.82
C MET A 102 20.23 -14.20 8.24
N ILE A 103 19.95 -15.27 8.98
CA ILE A 103 19.61 -15.21 10.40
C ILE A 103 20.76 -14.57 11.18
N ALA A 104 22.00 -14.94 10.91
CA ALA A 104 23.18 -14.36 11.55
C ALA A 104 23.36 -12.88 11.19
N LYS A 105 23.07 -12.46 9.94
CA LYS A 105 23.10 -11.04 9.54
C LYS A 105 22.02 -10.22 10.24
N ILE A 106 20.79 -10.74 10.32
CA ILE A 106 19.69 -10.10 11.03
C ILE A 106 19.99 -10.01 12.53
N LYS A 107 20.56 -11.07 13.11
CA LYS A 107 20.97 -11.14 14.53
C LYS A 107 22.32 -10.46 14.81
N GLY A 108 23.09 -10.12 13.78
CA GLY A 108 24.47 -9.60 13.82
C GLY A 108 24.59 -8.09 14.02
N ARG A 109 23.46 -7.36 14.11
CA ARG A 109 23.36 -6.15 14.94
C ARG A 109 23.23 -6.63 16.40
N PRO A 110 24.23 -6.34 17.24
CA PRO A 110 25.00 -7.40 17.89
C PRO A 110 24.16 -8.31 18.79
N LEU A 111 24.45 -9.62 18.75
CA LEU A 111 24.51 -10.47 19.93
C LEU A 111 25.76 -11.36 19.78
N LYS A 112 26.74 -11.14 20.66
CA LYS A 112 27.88 -12.05 20.79
C LYS A 112 27.43 -13.30 21.53
N THR A 113 27.75 -14.42 20.93
CA THR A 113 27.50 -15.79 21.39
C THR A 113 28.25 -16.06 22.70
N GLU A 114 27.48 -16.31 23.75
CA GLU A 114 27.78 -17.22 24.90
C GLU A 114 26.70 -17.13 26.00
N GLU A 115 25.72 -16.23 25.88
CA GLU A 115 24.61 -16.07 26.84
C GLU A 115 23.25 -16.61 26.34
N LEU A 116 23.28 -17.64 25.49
CA LEU A 116 22.06 -18.28 24.94
C LEU A 116 21.27 -19.12 25.96
N GLU A 117 21.68 -19.17 27.23
CA GLU A 117 20.88 -19.73 28.33
C GLU A 117 20.61 -18.76 29.50
N LEU A 118 21.15 -17.52 29.49
CA LEU A 118 20.99 -16.59 30.64
C LEU A 118 20.33 -15.23 30.34
N ILE A 119 20.17 -14.80 29.08
CA ILE A 119 19.58 -13.47 28.76
C ILE A 119 18.33 -13.56 27.87
N ALA A 120 17.47 -14.55 28.11
CA ALA A 120 16.10 -14.56 27.60
C ALA A 120 15.05 -14.30 28.70
N PHE A 121 15.47 -13.87 29.89
CA PHE A 121 14.64 -13.87 31.10
C PHE A 121 14.64 -12.58 31.92
N ALA A 122 15.41 -11.56 31.55
CA ALA A 122 15.57 -10.38 32.41
C ALA A 122 14.59 -9.23 32.14
N ASP A 123 13.92 -9.16 30.98
CA ASP A 123 13.13 -7.95 30.65
C ASP A 123 12.01 -8.17 29.59
N ALA A 124 11.47 -9.39 29.49
CA ALA A 124 10.21 -9.56 28.75
C ALA A 124 9.09 -8.96 29.62
N PRO A 125 8.35 -7.94 29.14
CA PRO A 125 7.26 -7.38 29.92
C PRO A 125 6.32 -8.51 30.29
N GLU A 126 5.93 -8.55 31.57
CA GLU A 126 5.00 -9.56 32.02
C GLU A 126 3.73 -9.48 31.16
N PRO A 127 3.08 -10.60 30.84
CA PRO A 127 1.85 -10.58 30.04
C PRO A 127 0.78 -9.64 30.61
N ALA A 128 0.76 -9.46 31.94
CA ALA A 128 -0.09 -8.48 32.60
C ALA A 128 0.25 -7.04 32.18
N THR A 129 1.51 -6.65 32.17
CA THR A 129 1.96 -5.32 31.70
C THR A 129 1.62 -5.09 30.23
N VAL A 130 1.76 -6.12 29.38
CA VAL A 130 1.37 -6.00 27.96
C VAL A 130 -0.14 -5.83 27.83
N ALA A 131 -0.95 -6.56 28.60
CA ALA A 131 -2.39 -6.41 28.63
C ALA A 131 -2.80 -4.99 29.11
N GLU A 132 -2.16 -4.47 30.15
CA GLU A 132 -2.38 -3.09 30.64
C GLU A 132 -2.07 -2.05 29.55
N ASN A 133 -0.95 -2.18 28.84
CA ASN A 133 -0.60 -1.28 27.74
C ASN A 133 -1.60 -1.36 26.57
N ILE A 134 -2.16 -2.56 26.30
CA ILE A 134 -3.22 -2.73 25.30
C ILE A 134 -4.50 -2.05 25.79
N GLU A 135 -4.90 -2.26 27.04
CA GLU A 135 -6.09 -1.62 27.63
C GLU A 135 -5.99 -0.09 27.60
N GLU A 136 -4.81 0.47 27.92
CA GLU A 136 -4.53 1.91 27.79
C GLU A 136 -4.73 2.39 26.35
N ALA A 137 -4.10 1.73 25.38
CA ALA A 137 -4.23 2.09 23.96
C ALA A 137 -5.67 1.95 23.44
N LEU A 138 -6.42 0.96 23.93
CA LEU A 138 -7.84 0.80 23.61
C LEU A 138 -8.71 1.89 24.25
N GLY A 139 -8.32 2.39 25.43
CA GLY A 139 -8.92 3.57 26.07
C GLY A 139 -8.72 4.82 25.22
N GLU A 140 -7.48 5.11 24.83
CA GLU A 140 -7.14 6.22 23.91
C GLU A 140 -7.94 6.11 22.59
N LEU A 141 -8.03 4.89 22.04
CA LEU A 141 -8.79 4.62 20.82
C LEU A 141 -10.29 4.90 21.01
N ALA A 142 -10.86 4.57 22.18
CA ALA A 142 -12.26 4.79 22.48
C ALA A 142 -12.60 6.29 22.62
N GLU A 143 -11.71 7.08 23.23
CA GLU A 143 -11.83 8.54 23.28
C GLU A 143 -11.78 9.14 21.87
N GLU A 144 -10.90 8.63 21.03
CA GLU A 144 -10.72 9.08 19.66
C GLU A 144 -11.86 8.64 18.71
N LYS A 145 -12.56 7.54 18.98
CA LYS A 145 -13.70 7.06 18.14
C LYS A 145 -14.80 8.11 17.97
N THR A 146 -14.83 9.14 18.79
CA THR A 146 -15.70 10.32 18.62
C THR A 146 -15.38 11.12 17.36
N SER A 147 -14.15 11.06 16.86
CA SER A 147 -13.71 11.69 15.62
C SER A 147 -13.89 10.73 14.44
N ALA A 148 -14.76 11.11 13.51
CA ALA A 148 -14.94 10.39 12.26
C ALA A 148 -13.66 10.44 11.42
N ILE A 149 -13.21 9.29 10.92
CA ILE A 149 -12.16 9.22 9.90
C ILE A 149 -12.83 9.47 8.56
N VAL A 150 -12.61 10.65 8.00
CA VAL A 150 -13.25 11.09 6.77
C VAL A 150 -12.16 11.51 5.78
N PRO A 151 -12.12 10.93 4.57
CA PRO A 151 -11.24 11.41 3.51
C PRO A 151 -11.51 12.89 3.19
N SER A 152 -10.48 13.63 2.81
CA SER A 152 -10.60 15.07 2.57
C SER A 152 -9.56 15.58 1.59
N ILE A 153 -9.93 16.59 0.80
CA ILE A 153 -8.97 17.37 0.00
C ILE A 153 -8.32 18.51 0.79
N ASN A 154 -8.79 18.79 2.01
CA ASN A 154 -8.25 19.88 2.82
C ASN A 154 -6.87 19.49 3.38
N PRO A 155 -5.78 20.21 3.05
CA PRO A 155 -4.43 19.86 3.46
C PRO A 155 -4.26 19.71 4.98
N HIS A 156 -4.96 20.51 5.78
CA HIS A 156 -4.88 20.42 7.24
C HIS A 156 -5.54 19.15 7.79
N LEU A 157 -6.65 18.71 7.19
CA LEU A 157 -7.31 17.47 7.58
C LEU A 157 -6.49 16.26 7.13
N VAL A 158 -5.89 16.31 5.94
CA VAL A 158 -4.98 15.27 5.46
C VAL A 158 -3.76 15.14 6.37
N ALA A 159 -3.09 16.24 6.70
CA ALA A 159 -1.94 16.22 7.61
C ALA A 159 -2.30 15.61 8.98
N ARG A 160 -3.52 15.91 9.49
CA ARG A 160 -4.03 15.29 10.72
C ARG A 160 -4.29 13.79 10.57
N LEU A 161 -4.82 13.35 9.43
CA LEU A 161 -4.98 11.92 9.12
C LEU A 161 -3.60 11.22 9.06
N GLU A 162 -2.58 11.84 8.47
CA GLU A 162 -1.21 11.32 8.41
C GLU A 162 -0.59 11.18 9.78
N GLU A 163 -0.67 12.23 10.61
CA GLU A 163 -0.18 12.22 11.99
C GLU A 163 -0.82 11.08 12.79
N LYS A 164 -2.15 10.93 12.69
CA LYS A 164 -2.87 9.86 13.37
C LYS A 164 -2.54 8.47 12.82
N GLN A 165 -2.35 8.34 11.51
CA GLN A 165 -1.95 7.08 10.89
C GLN A 165 -0.59 6.63 11.42
N VAL A 166 0.39 7.53 11.48
CA VAL A 166 1.74 7.25 11.98
C VAL A 166 1.70 6.87 13.46
N TYR A 167 0.98 7.65 14.27
CA TYR A 167 0.82 7.38 15.70
C TYR A 167 0.22 5.99 15.97
N TRP A 168 -0.93 5.67 15.38
CA TRP A 168 -1.60 4.39 15.60
C TRP A 168 -0.83 3.21 15.01
N PHE A 169 -0.13 3.41 13.89
CA PHE A 169 0.75 2.40 13.34
C PHE A 169 1.89 2.07 14.31
N HIS A 170 2.59 3.07 14.84
CA HIS A 170 3.66 2.84 15.82
C HIS A 170 3.15 2.19 17.10
N ARG A 171 2.02 2.65 17.63
CA ARG A 171 1.41 2.07 18.85
C ARG A 171 1.01 0.60 18.63
N PHE A 172 0.42 0.29 17.47
CA PHE A 172 0.10 -1.08 17.09
C PHE A 172 1.34 -1.97 16.98
N GLU A 173 2.38 -1.52 16.27
CA GLU A 173 3.64 -2.26 16.09
C GLU A 173 4.33 -2.54 17.43
N GLU A 174 4.40 -1.53 18.30
CA GLU A 174 4.97 -1.65 19.64
C GLU A 174 4.27 -2.77 20.43
N LEU A 175 2.94 -2.71 20.52
CA LEU A 175 2.14 -3.68 21.26
C LEU A 175 2.19 -5.07 20.62
N GLN A 176 2.25 -5.14 19.29
CA GLN A 176 2.39 -6.41 18.58
C GLN A 176 3.74 -7.07 18.89
N VAL A 177 4.83 -6.30 18.93
CA VAL A 177 6.16 -6.79 19.33
C VAL A 177 6.13 -7.27 20.79
N GLN A 178 5.53 -6.50 21.70
CA GLN A 178 5.39 -6.90 23.11
C GLN A 178 4.57 -8.20 23.27
N ALA A 179 3.42 -8.31 22.61
CA ALA A 179 2.59 -9.50 22.61
C ALA A 179 3.32 -10.73 22.05
N ASN A 180 4.16 -10.54 21.02
CA ASN A 180 4.92 -11.61 20.40
C ASN A 180 6.06 -12.16 21.26
N ARG A 181 6.52 -11.40 22.26
CA ARG A 181 7.53 -11.83 23.25
C ARG A 181 6.97 -12.76 24.32
N SER A 182 5.65 -12.88 24.43
CA SER A 182 5.02 -13.87 25.32
C SER A 182 5.36 -15.30 24.88
N ARG A 183 5.74 -16.13 25.84
CA ARG A 183 6.19 -17.51 25.61
C ARG A 183 5.04 -18.48 25.43
N ASP A 184 3.93 -18.20 26.11
CA ASP A 184 2.73 -19.02 26.02
C ASP A 184 1.95 -18.65 24.76
N LEU A 185 1.75 -19.64 23.90
CA LEU A 185 1.04 -19.46 22.64
C LEU A 185 -0.42 -19.04 22.87
N ALA A 186 -1.06 -19.52 23.93
CA ALA A 186 -2.43 -19.14 24.26
C ALA A 186 -2.50 -17.65 24.65
N THR A 187 -1.61 -17.21 25.54
CA THR A 187 -1.45 -15.80 25.93
C THR A 187 -1.12 -14.92 24.74
N LYS A 188 -0.19 -15.33 23.86
CA LYS A 188 0.17 -14.60 22.65
C LYS A 188 -1.01 -14.43 21.70
N ASN A 189 -1.80 -15.47 21.50
CA ASN A 189 -3.00 -15.40 20.66
C ASN A 189 -4.06 -14.48 21.29
N HIS A 190 -4.26 -14.57 22.60
CA HIS A 190 -5.19 -13.70 23.32
C HIS A 190 -4.80 -12.22 23.20
N LEU A 191 -3.53 -11.87 23.43
CA LEU A 191 -3.04 -10.50 23.27
C LEU A 191 -3.18 -10.00 21.82
N ARG A 192 -2.96 -10.86 20.83
CA ARG A 192 -3.17 -10.52 19.41
C ARG A 192 -4.64 -10.23 19.09
N GLU A 193 -5.56 -11.00 19.67
CA GLU A 193 -7.00 -10.75 19.53
C GLU A 193 -7.38 -9.39 20.15
N GLN A 194 -6.80 -9.04 21.30
CA GLN A 194 -7.04 -7.74 21.94
C GLN A 194 -6.48 -6.56 21.14
N ILE A 195 -5.37 -6.74 20.41
CA ILE A 195 -4.75 -5.69 19.57
C ILE A 195 -5.52 -5.45 18.26
N GLN A 196 -6.37 -6.38 17.84
CA GLN A 196 -7.09 -6.32 16.56
C GLN A 196 -7.85 -4.99 16.28
N PRO A 197 -8.52 -4.33 17.26
CA PRO A 197 -9.16 -3.03 17.04
C PRO A 197 -8.17 -1.91 16.65
N LEU A 198 -6.94 -1.93 17.16
CA LEU A 198 -5.89 -0.98 16.77
C LEU A 198 -5.45 -1.21 15.33
N ARG A 199 -5.33 -2.47 14.92
CA ARG A 199 -5.05 -2.84 13.53
C ARG A 199 -6.11 -2.32 12.58
N GLU A 200 -7.38 -2.52 12.93
CA GLU A 200 -8.53 -2.05 12.15
C GLU A 200 -8.52 -0.52 12.06
N ARG A 201 -8.23 0.18 13.16
CA ARG A 201 -8.13 1.64 13.15
C ARG A 201 -7.00 2.14 12.25
N THR A 202 -5.81 1.56 12.36
CA THR A 202 -4.66 1.89 11.51
C THR A 202 -4.98 1.67 10.03
N GLN A 203 -5.72 0.60 9.71
CA GLN A 203 -6.18 0.34 8.35
C GLN A 203 -7.19 1.39 7.86
N GLN A 204 -8.16 1.79 8.70
CA GLN A 204 -9.11 2.85 8.36
C GLN A 204 -8.41 4.18 8.03
N TYR A 205 -7.39 4.55 8.81
CA TYR A 205 -6.60 5.75 8.52
C TYR A 205 -5.85 5.65 7.20
N ARG A 206 -5.22 4.50 6.92
CA ARG A 206 -4.54 4.25 5.65
C ARG A 206 -5.49 4.35 4.46
N ASP A 207 -6.67 3.74 4.56
CA ASP A 207 -7.67 3.80 3.50
C ASP A 207 -8.18 5.22 3.28
N ALA A 208 -8.44 5.98 4.35
CA ALA A 208 -8.88 7.36 4.23
C ALA A 208 -7.82 8.28 3.62
N LEU A 209 -6.54 8.07 3.94
CA LEU A 209 -5.42 8.80 3.33
C LEU A 209 -5.28 8.49 1.84
N ARG A 210 -5.37 7.21 1.46
CA ARG A 210 -5.34 6.81 0.06
C ARG A 210 -6.46 7.49 -0.73
N VAL A 211 -7.69 7.45 -0.21
CA VAL A 211 -8.83 8.14 -0.85
C VAL A 211 -8.62 9.65 -0.90
N SER A 212 -8.07 10.25 0.16
CA SER A 212 -7.76 11.69 0.16
C SER A 212 -6.75 12.06 -0.93
N GLN A 213 -5.74 11.21 -1.16
CA GLN A 213 -4.75 11.40 -2.22
C GLN A 213 -5.37 11.25 -3.62
N GLU A 214 -6.25 10.26 -3.82
CA GLU A 214 -7.05 10.11 -5.05
C GLU A 214 -7.89 11.38 -5.32
N MET A 215 -8.56 11.90 -4.28
CA MET A 215 -9.36 13.12 -4.38
C MET A 215 -8.51 14.37 -4.67
N ILE A 216 -7.33 14.51 -4.05
CA ILE A 216 -6.42 15.62 -4.32
C ILE A 216 -5.92 15.57 -5.76
N ALA A 217 -5.52 14.40 -6.25
CA ALA A 217 -5.07 14.25 -7.64
C ALA A 217 -6.16 14.64 -8.63
N LEU A 218 -7.41 14.23 -8.38
CA LEU A 218 -8.56 14.63 -9.20
C LEU A 218 -8.83 16.15 -9.11
N SER A 219 -8.75 16.73 -7.90
CA SER A 219 -8.87 18.18 -7.71
C SER A 219 -7.82 18.94 -8.51
N ASP A 220 -6.57 18.49 -8.51
CA ASP A 220 -5.48 19.14 -9.24
C ASP A 220 -5.73 19.08 -10.76
N GLN A 221 -6.21 17.94 -11.27
CA GLN A 221 -6.58 17.80 -12.68
C GLN A 221 -7.74 18.71 -13.08
N ILE A 222 -8.78 18.80 -12.26
CA ILE A 222 -9.92 19.71 -12.51
C ILE A 222 -9.43 21.17 -12.55
N LEU A 223 -8.60 21.58 -11.58
CA LEU A 223 -8.07 22.94 -11.51
C LEU A 223 -7.11 23.28 -12.67
N GLU A 224 -6.34 22.30 -13.15
CA GLU A 224 -5.47 22.48 -14.33
C GLU A 224 -6.29 22.68 -15.61
N ASN A 225 -7.35 21.89 -15.80
CA ASN A 225 -8.29 22.08 -16.90
C ASN A 225 -9.01 23.43 -16.78
N ASP A 226 -9.42 23.82 -15.58
CA ASP A 226 -10.10 25.10 -15.33
C ASP A 226 -9.20 26.29 -15.70
N LYS A 227 -7.94 26.27 -15.30
CA LYS A 227 -6.95 27.28 -15.68
C LYS A 227 -6.73 27.33 -17.21
N THR A 228 -6.77 26.17 -17.86
CA THR A 228 -6.63 26.05 -19.31
C THR A 228 -7.83 26.69 -20.00
N VAL A 229 -9.06 26.39 -19.56
CA VAL A 229 -10.30 27.00 -20.06
C VAL A 229 -10.29 28.52 -19.86
N GLN A 230 -9.87 29.01 -18.69
CA GLN A 230 -9.73 30.45 -18.44
C GLN A 230 -8.79 31.12 -19.45
N THR A 231 -7.64 30.50 -19.72
CA THR A 231 -6.67 31.01 -20.70
C THR A 231 -7.30 31.11 -22.08
N TYR A 232 -8.08 30.09 -22.49
CA TYR A 232 -8.76 30.09 -23.77
C TYR A 232 -9.92 31.09 -23.84
N LEU A 233 -10.68 31.30 -22.75
CA LEU A 233 -11.68 32.36 -22.66
C LEU A 233 -11.05 33.73 -22.91
N GLU A 234 -9.90 34.02 -22.30
CA GLU A 234 -9.17 35.27 -22.53
C GLU A 234 -8.69 35.43 -23.97
N VAL A 235 -8.14 34.37 -24.57
CA VAL A 235 -7.68 34.39 -25.97
C VAL A 235 -8.85 34.56 -26.94
N SER A 236 -9.95 33.83 -26.68
CA SER A 236 -11.15 33.84 -27.53
C SER A 236 -11.86 35.20 -27.52
N SER A 237 -11.61 36.07 -26.54
CA SER A 237 -12.17 37.43 -26.54
C SER A 237 -11.69 38.31 -27.73
N LYS A 238 -10.64 37.88 -28.45
CA LYS A 238 -10.07 38.58 -29.61
C LYS A 238 -10.53 37.93 -30.91
N PRO A 239 -10.58 38.68 -32.04
CA PRO A 239 -10.88 38.09 -33.34
C PRO A 239 -9.85 37.01 -33.70
N MET A 240 -10.33 35.82 -34.03
CA MET A 240 -9.50 34.68 -34.41
C MET A 240 -9.62 34.36 -35.90
N SER A 241 -8.55 33.80 -36.46
CA SER A 241 -8.57 33.22 -37.80
C SER A 241 -9.27 31.85 -37.81
N SER A 242 -9.70 31.39 -38.98
CA SER A 242 -10.31 30.06 -39.14
C SER A 242 -9.39 28.91 -38.71
N ALA A 243 -8.07 29.06 -38.84
CA ALA A 243 -7.11 28.05 -38.41
C ALA A 243 -7.02 27.96 -36.88
N GLN A 244 -6.95 29.12 -36.20
CA GLN A 244 -6.98 29.19 -34.74
C GLN A 244 -8.29 28.66 -34.17
N TRP A 245 -9.40 28.84 -34.89
CA TRP A 245 -10.69 28.30 -34.51
C TRP A 245 -10.71 26.77 -34.53
N GLN A 246 -10.21 26.15 -35.60
CA GLN A 246 -10.13 24.68 -35.68
C GLN A 246 -9.24 24.09 -34.60
N GLU A 247 -8.12 24.76 -34.28
CA GLU A 247 -7.25 24.35 -33.18
C GLU A 247 -7.98 24.43 -31.83
N MET A 248 -8.69 25.54 -31.58
CA MET A 248 -9.50 25.71 -30.36
C MET A 248 -10.58 24.65 -30.22
N GLN A 249 -11.25 24.29 -31.32
CA GLN A 249 -12.27 23.25 -31.31
C GLN A 249 -11.70 21.89 -30.89
N GLY A 250 -10.51 21.54 -31.40
CA GLY A 250 -9.84 20.30 -30.98
C GLY A 250 -9.47 20.28 -29.49
N TYR A 251 -9.10 21.43 -28.91
CA TYR A 251 -8.88 21.53 -27.46
C TYR A 251 -10.18 21.40 -26.65
N ILE A 252 -11.29 21.93 -27.15
CA ILE A 252 -12.59 21.78 -26.49
C ILE A 252 -13.02 20.31 -26.47
N ASP A 253 -12.82 19.59 -27.57
CA ASP A 253 -13.15 18.16 -27.62
C ASP A 253 -12.35 17.39 -26.55
N ILE A 254 -11.06 17.70 -26.37
CA ILE A 254 -10.22 17.13 -25.29
C ILE A 254 -10.75 17.51 -23.89
N LEU A 255 -11.16 18.76 -23.70
CA LEU A 255 -11.69 19.23 -22.41
C LEU A 255 -13.01 18.54 -22.06
N LEU A 256 -13.87 18.28 -23.04
CA LEU A 256 -15.12 17.54 -22.85
C LEU A 256 -14.84 16.07 -22.50
N ASP A 257 -13.92 15.43 -23.22
CA ASP A 257 -13.49 14.05 -22.90
C ASP A 257 -12.96 13.95 -21.45
N ASN A 258 -12.19 14.95 -21.01
CA ASN A 258 -11.73 15.03 -19.62
C ASN A 258 -12.90 15.21 -18.64
N CYS A 259 -13.91 16.02 -18.99
CA CYS A 259 -15.08 16.23 -18.13
C CYS A 259 -15.93 14.97 -17.98
N ASP A 260 -16.05 14.17 -19.03
CA ASP A 260 -16.72 12.86 -18.98
C ASP A 260 -15.95 11.93 -18.03
N GLN A 261 -14.61 11.87 -18.15
CA GLN A 261 -13.78 11.08 -17.25
C GLN A 261 -13.89 11.55 -15.78
N PHE A 262 -13.96 12.86 -15.54
CA PHE A 262 -14.16 13.41 -14.20
C PHE A 262 -15.53 13.04 -13.64
N ALA A 263 -16.59 13.13 -14.44
CA ALA A 263 -17.94 12.71 -14.04
C ALA A 263 -17.98 11.24 -13.65
N ASP A 264 -17.42 10.36 -14.48
CA ASP A 264 -17.34 8.91 -14.20
C ASP A 264 -16.59 8.63 -12.89
N THR A 265 -15.48 9.34 -12.66
CA THR A 265 -14.68 9.17 -11.43
C THR A 265 -15.42 9.67 -10.19
N LEU A 266 -16.14 10.80 -10.31
CA LEU A 266 -16.97 11.32 -9.23
C LEU A 266 -18.12 10.37 -8.91
N ASP A 267 -18.81 9.83 -9.91
CA ASP A 267 -19.89 8.86 -9.73
C ASP A 267 -19.38 7.57 -9.06
N GLU A 268 -18.19 7.08 -9.44
CA GLU A 268 -17.56 5.93 -8.78
C GLU A 268 -17.27 6.23 -7.29
N MET A 269 -16.74 7.41 -6.98
CA MET A 269 -16.46 7.81 -5.60
C MET A 269 -17.73 7.99 -4.77
N ASP A 270 -18.82 8.53 -5.36
CA ASP A 270 -20.11 8.68 -4.69
C ASP A 270 -20.74 7.31 -4.41
N GLY A 271 -20.63 6.38 -5.35
CA GLY A 271 -21.04 4.98 -5.18
C GLY A 271 -20.31 4.27 -4.03
N ARG A 272 -19.10 4.72 -3.67
CA ARG A 272 -18.33 4.26 -2.51
C ARG A 272 -18.68 5.01 -1.20
N GLY A 273 -19.58 6.00 -1.25
CA GLY A 273 -19.99 6.82 -0.12
C GLY A 273 -18.96 7.87 0.32
N ILE A 274 -18.07 8.29 -0.58
CA ILE A 274 -17.03 9.29 -0.30
C ILE A 274 -17.67 10.69 -0.34
N PRO A 275 -17.36 11.60 0.60
CA PRO A 275 -17.93 12.94 0.58
C PRO A 275 -17.30 13.80 -0.54
N LEU A 276 -18.06 14.07 -1.60
CA LEU A 276 -17.56 14.75 -2.80
C LEU A 276 -17.82 16.26 -2.88
N ARG A 277 -18.53 16.84 -1.92
CA ARG A 277 -19.04 18.23 -2.01
C ARG A 277 -18.01 19.25 -2.54
N ALA A 278 -16.76 19.16 -2.09
CA ALA A 278 -15.72 20.08 -2.52
C ALA A 278 -15.26 19.86 -3.97
N LEU A 279 -15.15 18.59 -4.41
CA LEU A 279 -14.82 18.23 -5.79
C LEU A 279 -15.97 18.55 -6.75
N SER A 280 -17.21 18.23 -6.36
CA SER A 280 -18.40 18.56 -7.16
C SER A 280 -18.49 20.06 -7.45
N THR A 281 -18.21 20.90 -6.44
CA THR A 281 -18.22 22.36 -6.63
C THR A 281 -17.17 22.81 -7.66
N GLN A 282 -15.97 22.22 -7.65
CA GLN A 282 -14.91 22.56 -8.60
C GLN A 282 -15.26 22.08 -10.02
N TYR A 283 -15.81 20.87 -10.13
CA TYR A 283 -16.25 20.29 -11.40
C TYR A 283 -17.39 21.08 -12.04
N GLU A 284 -18.39 21.49 -11.25
CA GLU A 284 -19.49 22.35 -11.71
C GLU A 284 -18.96 23.68 -12.26
N GLN A 285 -18.02 24.32 -11.56
CA GLN A 285 -17.39 25.56 -12.03
C GLN A 285 -16.62 25.39 -13.35
N LEU A 286 -15.89 24.27 -13.51
CA LEU A 286 -15.20 23.94 -14.75
C LEU A 286 -16.21 23.77 -15.90
N SER A 287 -17.28 23.01 -15.65
CA SER A 287 -18.32 22.71 -16.64
C SER A 287 -19.01 23.98 -17.13
N GLU A 288 -19.44 24.86 -16.22
CA GLU A 288 -20.03 26.16 -16.56
C GLU A 288 -19.10 27.01 -17.45
N ARG A 289 -17.79 27.00 -17.18
CA ARG A 289 -16.82 27.78 -17.97
C ARG A 289 -16.56 27.20 -19.35
N ILE A 290 -16.62 25.88 -19.49
CA ILE A 290 -16.54 25.24 -20.81
C ILE A 290 -17.77 25.64 -21.63
N GLU A 291 -18.97 25.64 -21.04
CA GLU A 291 -20.19 26.09 -21.72
C GLU A 291 -20.11 27.57 -22.14
N ASP A 292 -19.55 28.43 -21.28
CA ASP A 292 -19.27 29.83 -21.60
C ASP A 292 -18.30 29.97 -22.79
N LEU A 293 -17.23 29.16 -22.82
CA LEU A 293 -16.25 29.16 -23.90
C LEU A 293 -16.88 28.75 -25.23
N GLN A 294 -17.66 27.66 -25.23
CA GLN A 294 -18.41 27.20 -26.40
C GLN A 294 -19.39 28.28 -26.90
N SER A 295 -20.10 28.93 -25.98
CA SER A 295 -21.03 30.01 -26.28
C SER A 295 -20.34 31.22 -26.92
N GLN A 296 -19.14 31.60 -26.44
CA GLN A 296 -18.36 32.69 -27.03
C GLN A 296 -17.89 32.34 -28.44
N LEU A 297 -17.44 31.10 -28.68
CA LEU A 297 -16.97 30.65 -29.98
C LEU A 297 -18.10 30.55 -31.00
N ALA A 298 -19.29 30.11 -30.59
CA ALA A 298 -20.47 30.09 -31.45
C ALA A 298 -20.86 31.50 -31.94
N ARG A 299 -20.72 32.53 -31.10
CA ARG A 299 -21.01 33.94 -31.47
C ARG A 299 -20.03 34.53 -32.47
N GLN A 300 -18.82 33.99 -32.58
CA GLN A 300 -17.82 34.47 -33.55
C GLN A 300 -17.93 33.80 -34.91
N THR A 301 -18.65 32.68 -35.00
CA THR A 301 -18.81 31.88 -36.22
C THR A 301 -20.14 32.07 -36.92
N GLY A 302 -21.17 32.56 -36.20
CA GLY A 302 -22.47 32.96 -36.76
C GLY A 302 -22.50 34.40 -37.23
#